data_AF-A0A3B8RL25-F1
#
_entry.id   AF-A0A3B8RL25-F1
#
_cell.length_a   1.000
_cell.length_b   1.000
_cell.length_c   1.000
_cell.angle_alpha   90.00
_cell.angle_beta   90.00
_cell.angle_gamma   90.00
#
_symmetry.space_group_name_H-M   'P 1'
#
loop_
_entity.id
_entity.type
_entity.pdbx_description
1 polymer ?
#
loop_
_entity_poly.entity_id
_entity_poly.type
_entity_poly.pdbx_seq_one_letter_code
_entity_poly.pdbx_strand_id
1 'polypeptide(L)'
;AELLHAYLSGLDLASAQVLVKRREEQAFSDLSALRSRLSMAEELPAARFTVLSRYFFMEGVIGYGRVSSRARILYDRNPQSTSDGEVVSVVWRETL
;
A
#
# COMPACT_ATOMS: atom_id res chain seq x y z
N ALA A 1 10.67 -3.17 5.42
CA ALA A 1 10.81 -2.87 6.87
C ALA A 1 11.53 -1.55 7.11
N GLU A 2 12.49 -1.23 6.26
CA GLU A 2 13.34 -0.05 6.18
C GLU A 2 12.53 1.25 6.22
N LEU A 3 11.43 1.34 5.45
CA LEU A 3 10.55 2.51 5.48
C LEU A 3 9.93 2.72 6.87
N LEU A 4 9.46 1.65 7.52
CA LEU A 4 8.86 1.78 8.85
C LEU A 4 9.90 2.24 9.88
N HIS A 5 11.10 1.67 9.84
CA HIS A 5 12.22 2.11 10.68
C HIS A 5 12.59 3.58 10.45
N ALA A 6 12.63 4.03 9.19
CA ALA A 6 12.96 5.42 8.85
C ALA A 6 11.88 6.43 9.31
N TYR A 7 10.60 6.05 9.23
CA TYR A 7 9.51 6.94 9.62
C TYR A 7 9.15 6.88 11.10
N LEU A 8 9.55 5.83 11.83
CA LEU A 8 9.26 5.62 13.25
C LEU A 8 10.57 5.58 14.03
N SER A 9 11.01 6.73 14.52
CA SER A 9 12.28 6.92 15.24
C SER A 9 12.45 6.00 16.46
N GLY A 10 11.37 5.56 17.09
CA GLY A 10 11.39 4.61 18.20
C GLY A 10 11.35 3.13 17.82
N LEU A 11 11.30 2.79 16.53
CA LEU A 11 11.20 1.41 16.04
C LEU A 11 12.53 0.98 15.43
N ASP A 12 13.24 0.06 16.06
CA ASP A 12 14.45 -0.52 15.48
C ASP A 12 14.13 -1.40 14.25
N LEU A 13 15.14 -1.66 13.43
CA LEU A 13 14.95 -2.42 12.19
C LEU A 13 14.46 -3.85 12.43
N ALA A 14 14.94 -4.49 13.51
CA ALA A 14 14.54 -5.85 13.86
C ALA A 14 13.05 -5.92 14.22
N SER A 15 12.55 -5.00 15.05
CA SER A 15 11.13 -4.94 15.40
C SER A 15 10.27 -4.57 14.18
N ALA A 16 10.76 -3.68 13.31
CA ALA A 16 10.09 -3.37 12.04
C ALA A 16 9.94 -4.61 11.13
N GLN A 17 10.96 -5.47 11.05
CA GLN A 17 10.90 -6.73 10.30
C GLN A 17 9.90 -7.71 10.92
N VAL A 18 9.91 -7.86 12.25
CA VAL A 18 8.93 -8.70 12.97
C VAL A 18 7.50 -8.21 12.70
N LEU A 19 7.27 -6.89 12.69
CA LEU A 19 5.97 -6.31 12.41
C LEU A 19 5.50 -6.61 10.99
N VAL A 20 6.39 -6.49 10.00
CA VAL A 20 6.08 -6.83 8.60
C VAL A 20 5.71 -8.31 8.48
N LYS A 21 6.47 -9.21 9.10
CA LYS A 21 6.19 -10.65 9.08
C LYS A 21 4.84 -10.98 9.72
N ARG A 22 4.54 -10.41 10.89
CA ARG A 22 3.23 -10.60 11.56
C ARG A 22 2.06 -10.05 10.75
N ARG A 23 2.27 -8.98 9.99
CA ARG A 23 1.25 -8.44 9.08
C ARG A 23 0.87 -9.44 7.99
N GLU A 24 1.85 -10.19 7.47
CA GLU A 24 1.61 -11.20 6.44
C GLU A 24 0.73 -12.33 6.97
N GLU A 25 0.88 -12.69 8.25
CA GLU A 25 0.04 -13.67 8.95
C GLU A 25 -1.35 -13.10 9.29
N GLN A 26 -1.42 -11.85 9.75
CA GLN A 26 -2.67 -11.19 10.11
C GLN A 26 -2.62 -9.69 9.82
N ALA A 27 -3.37 -9.28 8.81
CA ALA A 27 -3.53 -7.89 8.42
C ALA A 27 -4.08 -7.01 9.55
N PHE A 28 -3.70 -5.73 9.54
CA PHE A 28 -4.22 -4.72 10.45
C PHE A 28 -5.53 -4.15 9.91
N SER A 29 -6.61 -4.23 10.70
CA SER A 29 -7.92 -3.66 10.35
C SER A 29 -7.93 -2.13 10.33
N ASP A 30 -7.16 -1.53 11.24
CA ASP A 30 -7.14 -0.10 11.50
C ASP A 30 -5.80 0.29 12.17
N LEU A 31 -5.60 1.61 12.36
CA LEU A 31 -4.39 2.13 12.99
C LEU A 31 -4.31 1.79 14.49
N SER A 32 -5.42 1.51 15.17
CA SER A 32 -5.40 1.12 16.58
C SER A 32 -4.84 -0.30 16.76
N ALA A 33 -5.19 -1.22 15.86
CA ALA A 33 -4.63 -2.56 15.79
C ALA A 33 -3.13 -2.55 15.46
N LEU A 34 -2.67 -1.60 14.64
CA LEU A 34 -1.24 -1.39 14.40
C LEU A 34 -0.53 -0.87 15.66
N ARG A 35 -1.10 0.12 16.35
CA ARG A 35 -0.54 0.70 17.58
C ARG A 35 -0.40 -0.35 18.69
N SER A 36 -1.41 -1.18 18.90
CA SER A 36 -1.38 -2.21 19.95
C SER A 36 -0.24 -3.21 19.75
N ARG A 37 0.10 -3.54 18.48
CA ARG A 37 1.23 -4.44 18.16
C ARG A 37 2.60 -3.79 18.24
N LEU A 38 2.67 -2.48 18.05
CA LEU A 38 3.92 -1.73 18.10
C LEU A 38 4.39 -1.50 19.55
N SER A 39 3.49 -1.54 20.54
CA SER A 39 3.79 -1.21 21.94
C SER A 39 4.58 0.09 22.10
N MET A 40 4.42 1.02 21.16
CA MET A 40 5.12 2.30 21.14
C MET A 40 4.39 3.31 22.02
N ALA A 41 5.15 4.06 22.82
CA ALA A 41 4.64 5.18 23.60
C ALA A 41 4.31 6.41 22.75
N GLU A 42 4.85 6.48 21.53
CA GLU A 42 4.75 7.63 20.63
C GLU A 42 3.54 7.46 19.69
N GLU A 43 2.74 8.52 19.55
CA GLU A 43 1.57 8.51 18.67
C GLU A 43 1.98 8.43 17.20
N LEU A 44 1.46 7.41 16.49
CA LEU A 44 1.55 7.38 15.03
C LEU A 44 0.83 8.61 14.45
N PRO A 45 1.51 9.48 13.68
CA PRO A 45 0.88 10.62 13.04
C PRO A 45 -0.12 10.12 11.99
N ALA A 46 -1.42 10.20 12.31
CA ALA A 46 -2.50 9.66 11.49
C ALA A 46 -2.52 10.24 10.05
N ALA A 47 -1.97 11.44 9.86
CA ALA A 47 -1.87 12.08 8.55
C ALA A 47 -0.86 11.39 7.59
N ARG A 48 0.07 10.58 8.11
CA ARG A 48 1.14 9.97 7.32
C ARG A 48 1.00 8.46 7.14
N PHE A 49 0.16 7.82 7.95
CA PHE A 49 -0.01 6.37 7.95
C PHE A 49 -1.47 6.01 7.73
N THR A 50 -1.67 5.00 6.89
CA THR A 50 -2.98 4.40 6.62
C THR A 50 -2.79 2.89 6.47
N VAL A 51 -3.80 2.12 6.87
CA VAL A 51 -3.85 0.67 6.62
C VAL A 51 -4.55 0.33 5.30
N LEU A 52 -5.12 1.34 4.62
CA LEU A 52 -5.78 1.21 3.32
C LEU A 52 -4.96 1.91 2.25
N SER A 53 -4.93 1.33 1.04
CA SER A 53 -4.41 2.02 -0.14
C SER A 53 -5.53 2.56 -1.03
N ARG A 54 -5.34 3.79 -1.50
CA ARG A 54 -6.12 4.44 -2.56
C ARG A 54 -5.52 4.16 -3.94
N TYR A 55 -4.19 4.08 -4.02
CA TYR A 55 -3.47 3.92 -5.27
C TYR A 55 -2.98 2.49 -5.46
N PHE A 56 -3.11 1.98 -6.69
CA PHE A 56 -2.70 0.62 -7.06
C PHE A 56 -1.87 0.67 -8.33
N PHE A 57 -0.71 0.02 -8.29
CA PHE A 57 0.13 -0.15 -9.47
C PHE A 57 -0.08 -1.57 -10.02
N MET A 58 -0.59 -1.69 -11.25
CA MET A 58 -0.78 -2.98 -11.91
C MET A 58 0.19 -3.12 -13.08
N GLU A 59 0.85 -4.28 -13.14
CA GLU A 59 1.65 -4.68 -14.29
C GLU A 59 0.89 -5.78 -15.04
N GLY A 60 0.56 -5.53 -16.30
CA GLY A 60 -0.13 -6.45 -17.19
C GLY A 60 0.80 -6.96 -18.28
N VAL A 61 0.68 -8.23 -18.62
CA VAL A 61 1.36 -8.84 -19.76
C VAL A 61 0.29 -9.31 -20.75
N ILE A 62 0.34 -8.80 -21.97
CA ILE A 62 -0.58 -9.16 -23.05
C ILE A 62 0.21 -9.93 -24.09
N GLY A 63 -0.22 -11.15 -24.41
CA GLY A 63 0.41 -12.02 -25.40
C GLY A 63 -0.52 -12.37 -26.55
N TYR A 64 0.01 -12.39 -27.78
CA TYR A 64 -0.68 -12.91 -28.96
C TYR A 64 0.33 -13.61 -29.88
N GLY A 65 0.18 -14.93 -30.04
CA GLY A 65 1.12 -15.75 -30.80
C GLY A 65 2.54 -15.66 -30.23
N ARG A 66 3.48 -15.13 -31.03
CA ARG A 66 4.89 -14.92 -30.63
C ARG A 66 5.18 -13.50 -30.10
N VAL A 67 4.18 -12.63 -30.08
CA VAL A 67 4.31 -11.25 -29.61
C VAL A 67 3.86 -11.17 -28.16
N SER A 68 4.63 -10.49 -27.33
CA SER A 68 4.20 -10.08 -25.99
C SER A 68 4.46 -8.59 -25.80
N SER A 69 3.59 -7.94 -25.06
CA SER A 69 3.72 -6.55 -24.63
C SER A 69 3.44 -6.48 -23.14
N ARG A 70 4.13 -5.56 -22.45
CA ARG A 70 3.88 -5.29 -21.04
C ARG A 70 3.35 -3.88 -20.90
N ALA A 71 2.44 -3.71 -19.96
CA ALA A 71 1.91 -2.41 -19.60
C ALA A 71 1.95 -2.23 -18.09
N ARG A 72 2.26 -1.02 -17.65
CA ARG A 72 2.18 -0.60 -16.26
C ARG A 72 1.12 0.48 -16.16
N ILE A 73 0.23 0.35 -15.19
CA ILE A 73 -0.90 1.25 -15.03
C ILE A 73 -1.04 1.61 -13.55
N LEU A 74 -1.10 2.91 -13.26
CA LEU A 74 -1.41 3.44 -11.94
C LEU A 74 -2.89 3.78 -11.87
N TYR A 75 -3.57 3.19 -10.90
CA TYR A 75 -4.98 3.41 -10.63
C TYR A 75 -5.18 4.24 -9.37
N ASP A 76 -6.20 5.10 -9.39
CA ASP A 76 -6.76 5.76 -8.22
C ASP A 76 -8.16 5.21 -7.95
N ARG A 77 -8.30 4.49 -6.83
CA ARG A 77 -9.57 4.02 -6.29
C ARG A 77 -10.13 5.07 -5.33
N ASN A 78 -10.81 6.07 -5.88
CA ASN A 78 -11.47 7.10 -5.09
C ASN A 78 -12.94 6.76 -4.82
N PRO A 79 -13.30 6.34 -3.59
CA PRO A 79 -14.68 5.97 -3.27
C PRO A 79 -15.66 7.15 -3.28
N GLN A 80 -15.17 8.40 -3.35
CA GLN A 80 -16.00 9.60 -3.45
C GLN A 80 -16.30 10.02 -4.91
N SER A 81 -15.79 9.28 -5.90
CA SER A 81 -16.11 9.49 -7.33
C SER A 81 -17.51 8.96 -7.63
N THR A 82 -18.55 9.74 -7.31
CA THR A 82 -19.97 9.34 -7.50
C THR A 82 -20.69 10.09 -8.62
N SER A 83 -19.99 10.90 -9.42
CA SER A 83 -20.65 11.69 -10.48
C SER A 83 -20.71 11.01 -11.86
N ASP A 84 -19.93 9.95 -12.15
CA ASP A 84 -19.97 9.29 -13.48
C ASP A 84 -19.55 7.81 -13.52
N GLY A 85 -19.63 7.08 -12.39
CA GLY A 85 -19.73 5.61 -12.41
C GLY A 85 -18.43 4.79 -12.39
N GLU A 86 -17.24 5.38 -12.44
CA GLU A 86 -15.99 4.64 -12.19
C GLU A 86 -15.44 4.89 -10.78
N VAL A 87 -15.54 3.85 -9.94
CA VAL A 87 -14.95 3.77 -8.58
C VAL A 87 -13.41 3.70 -8.62
N VAL A 88 -12.86 3.42 -9.81
CA VAL A 88 -11.43 3.26 -10.07
C VAL A 88 -11.09 3.99 -11.36
N SER A 89 -10.13 4.91 -11.31
CA SER A 89 -9.69 5.70 -12.47
C SER A 89 -8.24 5.41 -12.82
N VAL A 90 -7.87 5.52 -14.09
CA VAL A 90 -6.47 5.42 -14.55
C VAL A 90 -5.82 6.79 -14.44
N VAL A 91 -4.76 6.89 -13.64
CA VAL A 91 -4.00 8.14 -13.45
C VAL A 91 -2.81 8.22 -14.40
N TRP A 92 -2.20 7.08 -14.71
CA TRP A 92 -1.01 7.00 -15.55
C TRP A 92 -0.87 5.62 -16.17
N ARG A 93 -0.25 5.55 -17.35
CA ARG A 93 0.07 4.29 -18.06
C ARG A 93 1.38 4.38 -18.83
N GLU A 94 2.08 3.26 -18.93
CA GLU A 94 3.30 3.06 -19.72
C GLU A 94 3.27 1.69 -20.39
N THR A 95 3.76 1.62 -21.63
CA THR A 95 3.96 0.36 -22.37
C THR A 95 5.46 0.10 -22.49
N LEU A 96 5.88 -1.12 -22.17
CA LEU A 96 7.27 -1.58 -22.19
C LEU A 96 7.54 -2.48 -23.40
#